data_AF-A0A4R4EE45-F1
#
_entry.id   AF-A0A4R4EE45-F1
#
_cell.length_a   1.000
_cell.length_b   1.000
_cell.length_c   1.000
_cell.angle_alpha   90.00
_cell.angle_beta   90.00
_cell.angle_gamma   90.00
#
_symmetry.space_group_name_H-M   'P 1'
#
loop_
_entity.id
_entity.type
_entity.pdbx_description
1 polymer ?
#
loop_
_entity_poly.entity_id
_entity_poly.type
_entity_poly.pdbx_seq_one_letter_code
_entity_poly.pdbx_strand_id
1 'polypeptide(L)'
;MNLQEIIQLGPLMIKSSLLVMLLAAAAGYIHLYLKIRKTSFDKSPISDLILNGMMIVFACWKLGPLIYEPSMLWTDPIKLLMVSGTADIAVLGIIIAIAYWSARLRKLGISWFVMLDAWSYILTAAMFIYGISLQQYGIVAVSILGIIVLWTRKLEIGEGYAARQTFILLGIGGMLASLWTSQTVILFQLSAYQMMAFLLSLIGIAISPKSGQEGIEESKSTHTMSGKE
;
A
#
# COMPACT_ATOMS: atom_id res chain seq x y z
N MET A 1 -18.43 1.66 -12.65
CA MET A 1 -19.35 1.96 -11.53
C MET A 1 -18.97 3.31 -11.00
N ASN A 2 -19.89 4.27 -10.90
CA ASN A 2 -19.53 5.58 -10.35
C ASN A 2 -19.29 5.42 -8.84
N LEU A 3 -18.10 5.78 -8.34
CA LEU A 3 -17.79 5.65 -6.90
C LEU A 3 -18.66 6.53 -5.98
N GLN A 4 -19.44 7.43 -6.58
CA GLN A 4 -20.40 8.30 -5.90
C GLN A 4 -21.81 7.70 -5.81
N GLU A 5 -22.02 6.52 -6.40
CA GLU A 5 -23.30 5.82 -6.31
C GLU A 5 -23.56 5.40 -4.86
N ILE A 6 -24.78 5.65 -4.40
CA ILE A 6 -25.23 5.30 -3.06
C ILE A 6 -26.09 4.06 -3.21
N ILE A 7 -25.61 2.94 -2.66
CA ILE A 7 -26.39 1.72 -2.59
C ILE A 7 -27.36 1.88 -1.42
N GLN A 8 -28.65 1.90 -1.73
CA GLN A 8 -29.71 1.98 -0.75
C GLN A 8 -30.13 0.54 -0.39
N LEU A 9 -29.81 0.11 0.82
CA LEU A 9 -30.32 -1.13 1.42
C LEU A 9 -31.39 -0.74 2.44
N GLY A 10 -32.61 -0.50 1.96
CA GLY A 10 -33.71 0.00 2.79
C GLY A 10 -33.42 1.42 3.33
N PRO A 11 -33.55 1.69 4.65
CA PRO A 11 -33.24 3.01 5.21
C PRO A 11 -31.74 3.33 5.27
N LEU A 12 -30.89 2.35 4.94
CA LEU A 12 -29.45 2.44 5.11
C LEU A 12 -28.78 2.77 3.78
N MET A 13 -28.20 3.98 3.70
CA MET A 13 -27.50 4.49 2.53
C MET A 13 -25.99 4.31 2.68
N ILE A 14 -25.39 3.38 1.93
CA ILE A 14 -23.94 3.15 1.91
C ILE A 14 -23.35 3.66 0.59
N LYS A 15 -22.31 4.49 0.68
CA LYS A 15 -21.54 4.90 -0.50
C LYS A 15 -20.75 3.73 -1.06
N SER A 16 -20.83 3.51 -2.37
CA SER A 16 -20.06 2.50 -3.08
C SER A 16 -18.55 2.65 -2.88
N SER A 17 -18.04 3.89 -2.73
CA SER A 17 -16.63 4.14 -2.42
C SER A 17 -16.16 3.50 -1.10
N LEU A 18 -17.01 3.45 -0.08
CA LEU A 18 -16.68 2.83 1.21
C LEU A 18 -16.61 1.31 1.07
N LEU A 19 -17.54 0.71 0.33
CA LEU A 19 -17.53 -0.73 0.06
C LEU A 19 -16.30 -1.14 -0.75
N VAL A 20 -15.97 -0.40 -1.82
CA VAL A 20 -14.76 -0.65 -2.62
C VAL A 20 -13.50 -0.53 -1.76
N MET A 21 -13.43 0.47 -0.87
CA MET A 21 -12.30 0.64 0.05
C MET A 21 -12.18 -0.55 1.02
N LEU A 22 -13.28 -1.01 1.62
CA LEU A 22 -13.27 -2.18 2.51
C LEU A 22 -12.90 -3.46 1.77
N LEU A 23 -13.41 -3.66 0.56
CA LEU A 23 -13.06 -4.81 -0.29
C LEU A 23 -11.59 -4.77 -0.69
N ALA A 24 -11.05 -3.61 -1.06
CA ALA A 24 -9.64 -3.43 -1.39
C ALA A 24 -8.73 -3.72 -0.18
N ALA A 25 -9.10 -3.20 1.00
CA ALA A 25 -8.41 -3.46 2.25
C ALA A 25 -8.43 -4.94 2.63
N ALA A 26 -9.60 -5.59 2.54
CA ALA A 26 -9.76 -7.01 2.82
C ALA A 26 -8.98 -7.89 1.84
N ALA A 27 -9.06 -7.59 0.53
CA ALA A 27 -8.30 -8.31 -0.50
C ALA A 27 -6.79 -8.18 -0.29
N GLY A 28 -6.29 -6.98 0.02
CA GLY A 28 -4.89 -6.75 0.35
C GLY A 28 -4.42 -7.48 1.60
N TYR A 29 -5.22 -7.46 2.66
CA TYR A 29 -4.92 -8.22 3.87
C TYR A 29 -4.90 -9.72 3.61
N ILE A 30 -5.88 -10.26 2.87
CA ILE A 30 -5.92 -11.69 2.50
C ILE A 30 -4.69 -12.06 1.67
N HIS A 31 -4.31 -11.24 0.69
CA HIS A 31 -3.14 -11.49 -0.16
C HIS A 31 -1.85 -11.58 0.67
N LEU A 32 -1.65 -10.63 1.60
CA LEU A 32 -0.54 -10.67 2.54
C LEU A 32 -0.62 -11.90 3.46
N TYR A 33 -1.79 -12.18 4.02
CA TYR A 33 -2.00 -13.28 4.96
C TYR A 33 -1.69 -14.64 4.33
N LEU A 34 -2.07 -14.84 3.06
CA LEU A 34 -1.74 -16.03 2.28
C LEU A 34 -0.23 -16.18 2.06
N LYS A 35 0.49 -15.08 1.84
CA LYS A 35 1.96 -15.10 1.70
C LYS A 35 2.64 -15.42 3.03
N ILE A 36 2.28 -14.73 4.11
CA ILE A 36 2.82 -14.97 5.46
C ILE A 36 2.59 -16.43 5.89
N ARG A 37 1.44 -17.02 5.53
CA ARG A 37 1.15 -18.43 5.81
C ARG A 37 2.15 -19.41 5.20
N LYS A 38 2.76 -19.06 4.08
CA LYS A 38 3.72 -19.89 3.33
C LYS A 38 5.18 -19.66 3.72
N THR A 39 5.46 -18.66 4.54
CA THR A 39 6.81 -18.33 5.03
C THR A 39 7.01 -18.83 6.46
N SER A 40 8.27 -19.06 6.84
CA SER A 40 8.68 -19.40 8.21
C SER A 40 8.56 -18.24 9.21
N PHE A 41 8.24 -17.04 8.73
CA PHE A 41 8.14 -15.83 9.55
C PHE A 41 6.98 -15.93 10.57
N ASP A 42 7.21 -15.45 11.79
CA ASP A 42 6.19 -15.44 12.85
C ASP A 42 5.01 -14.53 12.44
N LYS A 43 3.83 -15.14 12.38
CA LYS A 43 2.66 -14.57 11.71
C LYS A 43 2.00 -13.48 12.56
N SER A 44 1.97 -13.67 13.87
CA SER A 44 1.17 -12.86 14.79
C SER A 44 1.63 -11.39 14.84
N PRO A 45 2.94 -11.08 14.98
CA PRO A 45 3.34 -9.69 15.15
C PRO A 45 3.03 -8.81 13.92
N ILE A 46 3.26 -9.32 12.71
CA ILE A 46 3.09 -8.55 11.46
C ILE A 46 1.61 -8.32 11.15
N SER A 47 0.78 -9.36 11.24
CA SER A 47 -0.65 -9.23 10.95
C SER A 47 -1.30 -8.23 11.90
N ASP A 48 -0.95 -8.29 13.18
CA ASP A 48 -1.51 -7.43 14.21
C ASP A 48 -1.03 -5.98 14.03
N LEU A 49 0.25 -5.77 13.69
CA LEU A 49 0.79 -4.46 13.35
C LEU A 49 0.01 -3.80 12.21
N ILE A 50 -0.23 -4.54 11.13
CA ILE A 50 -0.89 -4.03 9.93
C ILE A 50 -2.37 -3.75 10.20
N LEU A 51 -3.07 -4.71 10.80
CA LEU A 51 -4.48 -4.56 11.14
C LEU A 51 -4.69 -3.36 12.07
N ASN A 52 -3.85 -3.21 13.10
CA ASN A 52 -3.93 -2.09 14.04
C ASN A 52 -3.65 -0.76 13.34
N GLY A 53 -2.67 -0.69 12.44
CA GLY A 53 -2.40 0.53 11.68
C GLY A 53 -3.53 0.89 10.71
N MET A 54 -4.12 -0.09 10.02
CA MET A 54 -5.29 0.13 9.17
C MET A 54 -6.49 0.60 10.00
N MET A 55 -6.70 0.03 11.19
CA MET A 55 -7.74 0.47 12.13
C MET A 55 -7.51 1.91 12.61
N ILE A 56 -6.27 2.31 12.88
CA ILE A 56 -5.94 3.70 13.25
C ILE A 56 -6.32 4.65 12.12
N VAL A 57 -5.89 4.38 10.88
CA VAL A 57 -6.21 5.23 9.72
C VAL A 57 -7.72 5.30 9.52
N PHE A 58 -8.40 4.15 9.56
CA PHE A 58 -9.85 4.07 9.39
C PHE A 58 -10.60 4.81 10.50
N ALA A 59 -10.19 4.65 11.76
CA ALA A 59 -10.81 5.33 12.90
C ALA A 59 -10.60 6.85 12.82
N CYS A 60 -9.39 7.32 12.51
CA CYS A 60 -9.12 8.74 12.30
C CYS A 60 -9.99 9.30 11.17
N TRP A 61 -10.01 8.64 10.02
CA TRP A 61 -10.82 9.10 8.89
C TRP A 61 -12.32 9.08 9.20
N LYS A 62 -12.83 8.01 9.83
CA LYS A 62 -14.27 7.84 10.07
C LYS A 62 -14.79 8.70 11.22
N LEU A 63 -14.00 8.88 12.28
CA LEU A 63 -14.35 9.73 13.42
C LEU A 63 -13.94 11.19 13.22
N GLY A 64 -13.22 11.50 12.15
CA GLY A 64 -12.79 12.84 11.81
C GLY A 64 -13.88 13.91 11.84
N PRO A 65 -15.07 13.69 11.24
CA PRO A 65 -16.18 14.65 11.32
C PRO A 65 -16.59 15.00 12.76
N LEU A 66 -16.37 14.09 13.71
CA LEU A 66 -16.72 14.30 15.11
C LEU A 66 -15.85 15.36 15.80
N ILE A 67 -14.63 15.58 15.29
CA ILE A 67 -13.73 16.62 15.81
C ILE A 67 -14.32 18.01 15.50
N TYR A 68 -14.98 18.16 14.35
CA TYR A 68 -15.55 19.43 13.90
C TYR A 68 -17.01 19.62 14.33
N GLU A 69 -17.80 18.55 14.35
CA GLU A 69 -19.22 18.56 14.74
C GLU A 69 -19.51 17.49 15.81
N PRO A 70 -19.05 17.69 17.07
CA PRO A 70 -19.22 16.70 18.13
C PRO A 70 -20.68 16.49 18.53
N SER A 71 -21.57 17.47 18.28
CA SER A 71 -23.00 17.34 18.53
C SER A 71 -23.69 16.27 17.67
N MET A 72 -23.09 15.88 16.54
CA MET A 72 -23.63 14.84 15.64
C MET A 72 -23.81 13.48 16.35
N LEU A 73 -22.96 13.18 17.34
CA LEU A 73 -23.04 11.95 18.15
C LEU A 73 -24.38 11.81 18.88
N TRP A 74 -24.92 12.94 19.35
CA TRP A 74 -26.13 12.97 20.18
C TRP A 74 -27.39 13.22 19.36
N THR A 75 -27.28 13.94 18.25
CA THR A 75 -28.45 14.31 17.44
C THR A 75 -28.80 13.25 16.40
N ASP A 76 -27.81 12.64 15.75
CA ASP A 76 -28.04 11.67 14.67
C ASP A 76 -26.84 10.73 14.51
N PRO A 77 -26.74 9.67 15.34
CA PRO A 77 -25.61 8.74 15.31
C PRO A 77 -25.54 7.95 13.99
N ILE A 78 -26.67 7.79 13.28
CA ILE A 78 -26.72 7.07 12.00
C ILE A 78 -26.08 7.91 10.89
N LYS A 79 -26.22 9.25 10.95
CA LYS A 79 -25.56 10.17 10.01
C LYS A 79 -24.04 10.02 9.99
N LEU A 80 -23.43 9.61 11.11
CA LEU A 80 -21.98 9.33 11.17
C LEU A 80 -21.57 8.24 10.17
N LEU A 81 -22.43 7.25 9.89
CA LEU A 81 -22.17 6.21 8.89
C LEU A 81 -22.23 6.75 7.46
N MET A 82 -23.09 7.75 7.20
CA MET A 82 -23.34 8.32 5.87
C MET A 82 -22.29 9.37 5.46
N VAL A 83 -21.72 10.08 6.45
CA VAL A 83 -20.68 11.09 6.20
C VAL A 83 -19.35 10.40 5.90
N SER A 84 -18.69 10.88 4.85
CA SER A 84 -17.33 10.48 4.51
C SER A 84 -16.35 11.40 5.22
N GLY A 85 -15.29 10.83 5.79
CA GLY A 85 -14.21 11.64 6.35
C GLY A 85 -13.51 12.47 5.27
N THR A 86 -12.88 13.56 5.69
CA THR A 86 -12.09 14.42 4.80
C THR A 86 -10.70 13.82 4.57
N ALA A 87 -10.08 14.18 3.44
CA ALA A 87 -8.74 13.73 3.08
C ALA A 87 -7.69 14.16 4.12
N ASP A 88 -7.83 15.37 4.67
CA ASP A 88 -6.87 15.93 5.63
C ASP A 88 -6.75 15.08 6.91
N ILE A 89 -7.89 14.58 7.39
CA ILE A 89 -7.91 13.72 8.59
C ILE A 89 -7.39 12.32 8.26
N ALA A 90 -7.60 11.83 7.04
CA ALA A 90 -6.99 10.57 6.59
C ALA A 90 -5.45 10.68 6.59
N VAL A 91 -4.91 11.80 6.11
CA VAL A 91 -3.46 12.09 6.12
C VAL A 91 -2.93 12.10 7.56
N LEU A 92 -3.64 12.75 8.48
CA LEU A 92 -3.29 12.73 9.90
C LEU A 92 -3.29 11.29 10.47
N GLY A 93 -4.31 10.49 10.12
CA GLY A 93 -4.40 9.08 10.50
C GLY A 93 -3.21 8.25 10.00
N ILE A 94 -2.75 8.50 8.77
CA ILE A 94 -1.56 7.85 8.20
C ILE A 94 -0.30 8.24 8.98
N ILE A 95 -0.12 9.52 9.33
CA ILE A 95 1.01 9.98 10.14
C ILE A 95 1.03 9.29 11.50
N ILE A 96 -0.12 9.20 12.16
CA ILE A 96 -0.26 8.51 13.45
C ILE A 96 0.04 7.01 13.31
N ALA A 97 -0.44 6.36 12.26
CA ALA A 97 -0.16 4.94 12.00
C ALA A 97 1.34 4.67 11.75
N ILE A 98 2.02 5.54 11.00
CA ILE A 98 3.48 5.47 10.77
C ILE A 98 4.24 5.64 12.08
N ALA A 99 3.83 6.59 12.93
CA ALA A 99 4.44 6.79 14.24
C ALA A 99 4.24 5.56 15.14
N TYR A 100 3.03 4.98 15.15
CA TYR A 100 2.72 3.75 15.86
C TYR A 100 3.58 2.58 15.40
N TRP A 101 3.68 2.33 14.08
CA TRP A 101 4.53 1.27 13.53
C TRP A 101 5.99 1.51 13.87
N SER A 102 6.49 2.74 13.72
CA SER A 102 7.88 3.07 14.03
C SER A 102 8.22 2.75 15.49
N ALA A 103 7.35 3.10 16.42
CA ALA A 103 7.53 2.78 17.83
C ALA A 103 7.44 1.26 18.10
N ARG A 104 6.51 0.56 17.45
CA ARG A 104 6.24 -0.85 17.70
C ARG A 104 7.27 -1.78 17.06
N LEU A 105 7.76 -1.47 15.86
CA LEU A 105 8.82 -2.20 15.18
C LEU A 105 10.13 -2.15 15.97
N ARG A 106 10.49 -0.98 16.51
CA ARG A 106 11.66 -0.83 17.40
C ARG A 106 11.56 -1.72 18.63
N LYS A 107 10.36 -1.82 19.23
CA LYS A 107 10.13 -2.69 20.40
C LYS A 107 10.20 -4.18 20.08
N LEU A 108 9.86 -4.57 18.85
CA LEU A 108 9.84 -5.96 18.39
C LEU A 108 11.16 -6.38 17.71
N GLY A 109 12.11 -5.47 17.51
CA GLY A 109 13.34 -5.74 16.76
C GLY A 109 13.12 -6.05 15.27
N ILE A 110 11.96 -5.68 14.73
CA ILE A 110 11.58 -5.97 13.34
C ILE A 110 12.08 -4.83 12.43
N SER A 111 12.70 -5.19 11.31
CA SER A 111 13.17 -4.23 10.30
C SER A 111 12.02 -3.49 9.61
N TRP A 112 12.23 -2.22 9.25
CA TRP A 112 11.26 -1.43 8.48
C TRP A 112 10.97 -2.04 7.09
N PHE A 113 11.92 -2.77 6.52
CA PHE A 113 11.75 -3.47 5.23
C PHE A 113 10.64 -4.53 5.27
N VAL A 114 10.40 -5.16 6.42
CA VAL A 114 9.28 -6.11 6.61
C VAL A 114 7.94 -5.41 6.38
N MET A 115 7.76 -4.20 6.90
CA MET A 115 6.55 -3.43 6.65
C MET A 115 6.43 -3.00 5.20
N LEU A 116 7.52 -2.54 4.57
CA LEU A 116 7.50 -2.15 3.16
C LEU A 116 7.13 -3.33 2.25
N ASP A 117 7.70 -4.51 2.50
CA ASP A 117 7.36 -5.73 1.78
C ASP A 117 5.89 -6.09 2.01
N ALA A 118 5.40 -6.00 3.24
CA ALA A 118 4.01 -6.31 3.56
C ALA A 118 3.02 -5.34 2.88
N TRP A 119 3.32 -4.04 2.89
CA TRP A 119 2.54 -3.01 2.19
C TRP A 119 2.47 -3.26 0.68
N SER A 120 3.48 -3.88 0.10
CA SER A 120 3.53 -4.19 -1.33
C SER A 120 2.50 -5.24 -1.73
N TYR A 121 2.29 -6.26 -0.90
CA TYR A 121 1.21 -7.23 -1.07
C TYR A 121 -0.17 -6.57 -0.93
N ILE A 122 -0.34 -5.68 0.04
CA ILE A 122 -1.62 -4.98 0.25
C ILE A 122 -1.93 -4.05 -0.92
N LEU A 123 -0.96 -3.23 -1.35
CA LEU A 123 -1.12 -2.24 -2.42
C LEU A 123 -1.44 -2.90 -3.77
N THR A 124 -0.78 -3.99 -4.13
CA THR A 124 -1.01 -4.67 -5.41
C THR A 124 -2.42 -5.22 -5.53
N ALA A 125 -2.95 -5.87 -4.49
CA ALA A 125 -4.34 -6.33 -4.46
C ALA A 125 -5.35 -5.18 -4.36
N ALA A 126 -5.06 -4.13 -3.59
CA ALA A 126 -5.92 -2.96 -3.50
C ALA A 126 -6.05 -2.27 -4.87
N MET A 127 -4.94 -2.09 -5.60
CA MET A 127 -4.96 -1.52 -6.95
C MET A 127 -5.74 -2.37 -7.96
N PHE A 128 -5.72 -3.69 -7.82
CA PHE A 128 -6.54 -4.57 -8.65
C PHE A 128 -8.04 -4.28 -8.45
N ILE A 129 -8.50 -4.22 -7.20
CA ILE A 129 -9.90 -3.94 -6.85
C ILE A 129 -10.33 -2.54 -7.30
N TYR A 130 -9.50 -1.52 -7.04
CA TYR A 130 -9.76 -0.15 -7.48
C TYR A 130 -9.74 -0.01 -9.00
N GLY A 131 -8.78 -0.64 -9.68
CA GLY A 131 -8.66 -0.62 -11.13
C GLY A 131 -9.89 -1.20 -11.83
N ILE A 132 -10.43 -2.31 -11.32
CA ILE A 132 -11.68 -2.89 -11.84
C ILE A 132 -12.86 -1.95 -11.59
N SER A 133 -12.96 -1.39 -10.38
CA SER A 133 -14.07 -0.52 -9.99
C SER A 133 -14.15 0.75 -10.85
N LEU A 134 -12.98 1.33 -11.14
CA LEU A 134 -12.80 2.53 -11.96
C LEU A 134 -12.70 2.25 -13.47
N GLN A 135 -12.79 0.98 -13.89
CA GLN A 135 -12.62 0.56 -15.29
C GLN A 135 -11.29 1.00 -15.92
N GLN A 136 -10.23 1.08 -15.11
CA GLN A 136 -8.89 1.46 -15.54
C GLN A 136 -8.08 0.21 -15.88
N TYR A 137 -8.33 -0.35 -17.07
CA TYR A 137 -7.74 -1.62 -17.52
C TYR A 137 -6.21 -1.64 -17.50
N GLY A 138 -5.55 -0.50 -17.71
CA GLY A 138 -4.09 -0.38 -17.59
C GLY A 138 -3.59 -0.67 -16.17
N ILE A 139 -4.22 -0.11 -15.14
CA ILE A 139 -3.86 -0.37 -13.74
C ILE A 139 -4.17 -1.82 -13.37
N VAL A 140 -5.28 -2.36 -13.87
CA VAL A 140 -5.63 -3.77 -13.67
C VAL A 140 -4.52 -4.69 -14.23
N ALA A 141 -4.06 -4.46 -15.46
CA ALA A 141 -2.98 -5.25 -16.05
C ALA A 141 -1.68 -5.19 -15.22
N VAL A 142 -1.29 -4.00 -14.77
CA VAL A 142 -0.13 -3.80 -13.89
C VAL A 142 -0.31 -4.54 -12.58
N SER A 143 -1.46 -4.41 -11.92
CA SER A 143 -1.71 -5.10 -10.64
C SER A 143 -1.67 -6.63 -10.76
N ILE A 144 -2.19 -7.20 -11.86
CA ILE A 144 -2.10 -8.64 -12.14
C ILE A 144 -0.64 -9.07 -12.30
N LEU A 145 0.15 -8.33 -13.08
CA LEU A 145 1.58 -8.61 -13.23
C LEU A 145 2.31 -8.52 -11.89
N GLY A 146 1.99 -7.52 -11.06
CA GLY A 146 2.52 -7.37 -9.71
C GLY A 146 2.23 -8.59 -8.83
N ILE A 147 0.97 -9.06 -8.82
CA ILE A 147 0.57 -10.26 -8.08
C ILE A 147 1.36 -11.48 -8.60
N ILE A 148 1.44 -11.69 -9.91
CA ILE A 148 2.15 -12.82 -10.50
C ILE A 148 3.64 -12.79 -10.12
N VAL A 149 4.30 -11.64 -10.25
CA VAL A 149 5.72 -11.48 -9.93
C VAL A 149 6.00 -11.77 -8.45
N LEU A 150 5.16 -11.25 -7.55
CA LEU A 150 5.30 -11.46 -6.11
C LEU A 150 5.05 -12.91 -5.66
N TRP A 151 4.26 -13.67 -6.43
CA TRP A 151 3.94 -15.08 -6.14
C TRP A 151 4.88 -16.08 -6.80
N THR A 152 5.38 -15.78 -7.99
CA THR A 152 6.32 -16.65 -8.71
C THR A 152 7.71 -16.64 -8.09
N ARG A 153 8.09 -15.52 -7.46
CA ARG A 153 9.38 -15.40 -6.79
C ARG A 153 9.28 -15.88 -5.33
N LYS A 154 10.23 -16.74 -4.93
CA LYS A 154 10.44 -17.16 -3.54
C LYS A 154 11.05 -16.00 -2.72
N LEU A 155 10.36 -14.87 -2.68
CA LEU A 155 10.77 -13.71 -1.89
C LEU A 155 10.49 -14.00 -0.42
N GLU A 156 11.51 -13.84 0.41
CA GLU A 156 11.39 -13.82 1.85
C GLU A 156 10.93 -12.43 2.31
N ILE A 157 10.09 -12.40 3.34
CA ILE A 157 9.55 -11.15 3.87
C ILE A 157 10.62 -10.51 4.76
N GLY A 158 11.00 -9.27 4.49
CA GLY A 158 11.94 -8.51 5.32
C GLY A 158 13.25 -8.14 4.65
N GLU A 159 13.50 -8.66 3.46
CA GLU A 159 14.68 -8.32 2.66
C GLU A 159 14.50 -7.04 1.84
N GLY A 160 13.26 -6.59 1.60
CA GLY A 160 12.94 -5.41 0.80
C GLY A 160 12.74 -5.70 -0.70
N TYR A 161 12.83 -6.97 -1.13
CA TYR A 161 12.65 -7.33 -2.55
C TYR A 161 11.22 -7.13 -3.05
N ALA A 162 10.22 -7.44 -2.23
CA ALA A 162 8.82 -7.27 -2.62
C ALA A 162 8.52 -5.78 -2.81
N ALA A 163 9.00 -4.94 -1.88
CA ALA A 163 8.93 -3.48 -1.99
C ALA A 163 9.58 -2.95 -3.26
N ARG A 164 10.84 -3.33 -3.52
CA ARG A 164 11.56 -2.93 -4.72
C ARG A 164 10.79 -3.28 -6.00
N GLN A 165 10.36 -4.54 -6.14
CA GLN A 165 9.68 -4.99 -7.35
C GLN A 165 8.33 -4.30 -7.53
N THR A 166 7.56 -4.13 -6.46
CA THR A 166 6.30 -3.41 -6.53
C THR A 166 6.52 -1.96 -6.92
N PHE A 167 7.50 -1.25 -6.38
CA PHE A 167 7.76 0.14 -6.77
C PHE A 167 8.23 0.28 -8.21
N ILE A 168 9.13 -0.60 -8.68
CA ILE A 168 9.55 -0.61 -10.08
C ILE A 168 8.36 -0.90 -11.01
N LEU A 169 7.54 -1.88 -10.65
CA LEU A 169 6.40 -2.30 -11.46
C LEU A 169 5.27 -1.27 -11.46
N LEU A 170 5.01 -0.61 -10.33
CA LEU A 170 4.08 0.53 -10.26
C LEU A 170 4.63 1.74 -11.01
N GLY A 171 5.94 1.97 -10.97
CA GLY A 171 6.56 3.08 -11.68
C GLY A 171 6.53 2.87 -13.19
N ILE A 172 7.24 1.86 -13.69
CA ILE A 172 7.31 1.60 -15.14
C ILE A 172 5.94 1.17 -15.67
N GLY A 173 5.26 0.24 -14.99
CA GLY A 173 3.96 -0.25 -15.40
C GLY A 173 2.88 0.83 -15.32
N GLY A 174 2.87 1.65 -14.26
CA GLY A 174 1.98 2.81 -14.15
C GLY A 174 2.22 3.82 -15.27
N MET A 175 3.49 4.10 -15.59
CA MET A 175 3.83 4.99 -16.70
C MET A 175 3.32 4.46 -18.05
N LEU A 176 3.47 3.16 -18.32
CA LEU A 176 2.91 2.54 -19.52
C LEU A 176 1.38 2.54 -19.52
N ALA A 177 0.75 2.21 -18.40
CA ALA A 177 -0.70 2.24 -18.25
C ALA A 177 -1.28 3.64 -18.48
N SER A 178 -0.51 4.69 -18.17
CA SER A 178 -0.92 6.08 -18.38
C SER A 178 -1.13 6.43 -19.85
N LEU A 179 -0.49 5.71 -20.79
CA LEU A 179 -0.60 5.96 -22.23
C LEU A 179 -2.01 5.72 -22.79
N TRP A 180 -2.80 4.88 -22.11
CA TRP A 180 -4.19 4.59 -22.50
C TRP A 180 -5.21 5.52 -21.85
N THR A 181 -4.77 6.47 -21.03
CA THR A 181 -5.66 7.41 -20.33
C THR A 181 -5.36 8.83 -20.79
N SER A 182 -6.40 9.64 -21.01
CA SER A 182 -6.21 11.07 -21.28
C SER A 182 -5.62 11.74 -20.03
N GLN A 183 -4.40 12.23 -20.14
CA GLN A 183 -3.66 12.85 -19.04
C GLN A 183 -3.52 14.35 -19.27
N THR A 184 -3.71 15.14 -18.22
CA THR A 184 -3.39 16.56 -18.24
C THR A 184 -1.88 16.74 -18.09
N VAL A 185 -1.25 17.28 -19.13
CA VAL A 185 0.16 17.61 -19.13
C VAL A 185 0.42 18.80 -18.20
N ILE A 186 1.45 18.72 -17.36
CA ILE A 186 1.81 19.79 -16.42
C ILE A 186 3.21 20.31 -16.70
N LEU A 187 4.22 19.44 -16.69
CA LEU A 187 5.63 19.85 -16.77
C LEU A 187 6.41 18.87 -17.65
N PHE A 188 7.25 19.38 -18.55
CA PHE A 188 8.05 18.58 -19.50
C PHE A 188 7.23 17.62 -20.38
N GLN A 189 6.01 18.02 -20.78
CA GLN A 189 5.05 17.14 -21.47
C GLN A 189 4.59 15.91 -20.65
N LEU A 190 4.98 15.82 -19.37
CA LEU A 190 4.57 14.76 -18.47
C LEU A 190 3.39 15.20 -17.60
N SER A 191 2.52 14.24 -17.30
CA SER A 191 1.44 14.42 -16.33
C SER A 191 1.93 14.21 -14.89
N ALA A 192 1.18 14.72 -13.90
CA ALA A 192 1.45 14.46 -12.49
C ALA A 192 1.54 12.95 -12.18
N TYR A 193 0.68 12.15 -12.83
CA TYR A 193 0.68 10.70 -12.68
C TYR A 193 1.97 10.07 -13.23
N GLN A 194 2.43 10.51 -14.40
CA GLN A 194 3.69 10.04 -14.98
C GLN A 194 4.92 10.44 -14.15
N MET A 195 4.92 11.64 -13.57
CA MET A 195 5.98 12.08 -12.66
C MET A 195 6.02 11.22 -11.39
N MET A 196 4.86 10.96 -10.78
CA MET A 196 4.77 10.06 -9.62
C MET A 196 5.27 8.66 -9.97
N ALA A 197 4.85 8.12 -11.12
CA ALA A 197 5.29 6.81 -11.60
C ALA A 197 6.82 6.76 -11.80
N PHE A 198 7.40 7.81 -12.39
CA PHE A 198 8.84 7.92 -12.54
C PHE A 198 9.58 7.94 -11.19
N LEU A 199 9.09 8.72 -10.22
CA LEU A 199 9.66 8.78 -8.87
C LEU A 199 9.58 7.43 -8.16
N LEU A 200 8.46 6.71 -8.27
CA LEU A 200 8.30 5.37 -7.71
C LEU A 200 9.32 4.38 -8.32
N SER A 201 9.57 4.47 -9.62
CA SER A 201 10.62 3.69 -10.29
C SER A 201 12.00 3.97 -9.69
N LEU A 202 12.36 5.25 -9.49
CA LEU A 202 13.64 5.62 -8.89
C LEU A 202 13.76 5.13 -7.44
N ILE A 203 12.70 5.25 -6.65
CA ILE A 203 12.66 4.73 -5.28
C ILE A 203 12.85 3.20 -5.28
N GLY A 204 12.19 2.50 -6.18
CA GLY A 204 12.34 1.05 -6.33
C GLY A 204 13.78 0.64 -6.67
N ILE A 205 14.46 1.39 -7.54
CA ILE A 205 15.89 1.17 -7.86
C ILE A 205 16.79 1.47 -6.66
N ALA A 206 16.49 2.52 -5.90
CA ALA A 206 17.27 2.94 -4.74
C ALA A 206 17.16 1.99 -3.55
N ILE A 207 16.06 1.22 -3.43
CA ILE A 207 15.93 0.18 -2.42
C ILE A 207 16.91 -0.94 -2.73
N SER A 208 18.03 -0.96 -2.02
CA SER A 208 18.99 -2.06 -2.06
C SER A 208 18.56 -3.13 -1.04
N PRO A 209 18.15 -4.32 -1.49
CA PRO A 209 17.71 -5.39 -0.59
C PRO A 209 18.89 -5.95 0.21
N LYS A 210 18.60 -6.45 1.42
CA LYS A 210 19.62 -6.81 2.41
C LYS A 210 20.60 -7.89 1.94
N SER A 211 20.14 -8.95 1.28
CA SER A 211 21.03 -10.01 0.76
C SER A 211 21.89 -9.54 -0.43
N GLY A 212 21.49 -8.47 -1.13
CA GLY A 212 22.35 -7.80 -2.11
C GLY A 212 23.53 -7.04 -1.49
N GLN A 213 23.44 -6.67 -0.20
CA GLN A 213 24.52 -5.99 0.51
C GLN A 213 25.58 -6.98 1.01
N GLU A 214 25.15 -8.12 1.55
CA GLU A 214 26.04 -9.17 2.05
C GLU A 214 26.94 -9.75 0.94
N GLY A 215 26.39 -9.99 -0.27
CA GLY A 215 27.19 -10.45 -1.42
C GLY A 215 28.20 -9.43 -1.96
N ILE A 216 27.95 -8.12 -1.80
CA ILE A 216 28.89 -7.07 -2.20
C ILE A 216 30.03 -6.95 -1.18
N GLU A 217 29.75 -7.13 0.12
CA GLU A 217 30.77 -7.16 1.17
C GLU A 217 31.67 -8.40 1.06
N GLU A 218 31.10 -9.58 0.79
CA GLU A 218 31.89 -10.79 0.52
C GLU A 218 32.79 -10.63 -0.72
N SER A 219 32.25 -10.10 -1.82
CA SER A 219 33.01 -9.82 -3.04
C SER A 219 34.19 -8.85 -2.78
N LYS A 220 33.96 -7.78 -2.01
CA LYS A 220 35.03 -6.84 -1.63
C LYS A 220 36.09 -7.51 -0.75
N SER A 221 35.68 -8.33 0.22
CA SER A 221 36.62 -9.03 1.11
C SER A 221 37.52 -10.02 0.36
N THR A 222 36.95 -10.73 -0.62
CA THR A 222 37.66 -11.72 -1.45
C THR A 222 38.70 -11.05 -2.35
N HIS A 223 38.35 -9.90 -2.96
CA HIS A 223 39.30 -9.13 -3.76
C HIS A 223 40.43 -8.49 -2.94
N THR A 224 40.19 -8.09 -1.69
CA THR A 224 41.27 -7.57 -0.81
C THR A 224 42.25 -8.64 -0.32
N MET A 225 41.85 -9.91 -0.30
CA MET A 225 42.74 -11.04 0.05
C MET A 225 43.59 -11.49 -1.14
N SER A 226 43.05 -11.44 -2.37
CA SER A 226 43.77 -11.83 -3.59
C SER A 226 44.79 -10.79 -4.09
N GLY A 227 44.75 -9.55 -3.62
CA GLY A 227 45.67 -8.48 -4.01
C GLY A 227 46.93 -8.35 -3.14
N LYS A 228 47.18 -9.32 -2.25
CA LYS A 228 48.33 -9.34 -1.32
C LYS A 228 49.36 -10.44 -1.60
N GLU A 229 49.25 -11.14 -2.72
CA GLU A 229 50.23 -12.13 -3.19
C GLU A 229 51.12 -11.57 -4.31
#